data_AF-E8ZIH6-F1
#
_entry.id   AF-E8ZIH6-F1
#
_cell.length_a   1.000
_cell.length_b   1.000
_cell.length_c   1.000
_cell.angle_alpha   90.00
_cell.angle_beta   90.00
_cell.angle_gamma   90.00
#
_symmetry.space_group_name_H-M   'P 1'
#
loop_
_entity.id
_entity.type
_entity.pdbx_description
1 polymer ?
#
loop_
_entity_poly.entity_id
_entity_poly.type
_entity_poly.pdbx_seq_one_letter_code
_entity_poly.pdbx_strand_id
1 'polypeptide(L)'
;MEGKTSKLAGGLGIVGTLVLTVSSVYWFSPTIEDSLKQQEFQLISKLNEKEGLYIRSFRRNKGILIHMDLDDFMNESTGDEEGAVALGIWCDSHLRRKRYFVSLDGYKKFCALSMGDVLWLGKKDEKLIDLKKFMHLHKYFQEKIFPKFHLVWDSSNLGRNYTTWKGWCEWELSEPYSSKNKYKKDEIKKYCFENP
;
A
#
# COMPACT_ATOMS: atom_id res chain seq x y z
N MET A 1 -55.48 24.50 -12.54
CA MET A 1 -54.56 23.46 -12.02
C MET A 1 -53.28 23.39 -12.88
N GLU A 2 -52.59 24.51 -13.17
CA GLU A 2 -51.51 24.54 -14.18
C GLU A 2 -50.09 24.78 -13.63
N GLY A 3 -49.94 25.09 -12.35
CA GLY A 3 -48.63 25.38 -11.75
C GLY A 3 -47.83 24.19 -11.20
N LYS A 4 -48.44 22.99 -11.08
CA LYS A 4 -47.81 21.82 -10.42
C LYS A 4 -47.10 20.88 -11.40
N THR A 5 -47.55 20.79 -12.65
CA THR A 5 -46.98 19.91 -13.69
C THR A 5 -45.67 20.43 -14.27
N SER A 6 -45.51 21.75 -14.40
CA SER A 6 -44.28 22.38 -14.92
C SER A 6 -43.07 22.18 -13.99
N LYS A 7 -43.26 22.27 -12.66
CA LYS A 7 -42.19 22.03 -11.68
C LYS A 7 -41.79 20.54 -11.59
N LEU A 8 -42.72 19.63 -11.82
CA LEU A 8 -42.45 18.18 -11.87
C LEU A 8 -41.66 17.80 -13.13
N ALA A 9 -42.00 18.35 -14.29
CA ALA A 9 -41.30 18.11 -15.56
C ALA A 9 -39.87 18.69 -15.54
N GLY A 10 -39.67 19.87 -14.95
CA GLY A 10 -38.33 20.45 -14.73
C GLY A 10 -37.48 19.62 -13.76
N GLY A 11 -38.07 19.12 -12.66
CA GLY A 11 -37.41 18.22 -11.72
C GLY A 11 -37.03 16.86 -12.34
N LEU A 12 -37.91 16.26 -13.14
CA LEU A 12 -37.65 15.03 -13.88
C LEU A 12 -36.58 15.20 -14.97
N GLY A 13 -36.55 16.34 -15.65
CA GLY A 13 -35.51 16.67 -16.63
C GLY A 13 -34.13 16.81 -15.99
N ILE A 14 -34.03 17.46 -14.84
CA ILE A 14 -32.76 17.61 -14.10
C ILE A 14 -32.29 16.25 -13.56
N VAL A 15 -33.18 15.44 -12.97
CA VAL A 15 -32.84 14.11 -12.45
C VAL A 15 -32.45 13.16 -13.59
N GLY A 16 -33.17 13.17 -14.71
CA GLY A 16 -32.83 12.36 -15.89
C GLY A 16 -31.47 12.72 -16.47
N THR A 17 -31.15 14.01 -16.57
CA THR A 17 -29.83 14.48 -17.04
C THR A 17 -28.71 14.11 -16.06
N LEU A 18 -28.98 14.17 -14.75
CA LEU A 18 -28.03 13.75 -13.72
C LEU A 18 -27.76 12.24 -13.76
N VAL A 19 -28.79 11.41 -13.92
CA VAL A 19 -28.65 9.95 -14.03
C VAL A 19 -27.87 9.60 -15.29
N LEU A 20 -28.20 10.21 -16.45
CA LEU A 20 -27.50 9.96 -17.70
C LEU A 20 -26.03 10.38 -17.61
N THR A 21 -25.73 11.55 -17.04
CA THR A 21 -24.35 12.01 -16.87
C THR A 21 -23.57 11.09 -15.91
N VAL A 22 -24.14 10.69 -14.78
CA VAL A 22 -23.52 9.74 -13.84
C VAL A 22 -23.26 8.38 -14.51
N SER A 23 -24.24 7.84 -15.23
CA SER A 23 -24.10 6.57 -15.95
C SER A 23 -23.07 6.63 -17.06
N SER A 24 -23.03 7.71 -17.85
CA SER A 24 -22.01 7.91 -18.89
C SER A 24 -20.62 8.01 -18.27
N VAL A 25 -20.44 8.82 -17.23
CA VAL A 25 -19.13 8.94 -16.54
C VAL A 25 -18.70 7.59 -15.97
N TYR A 26 -19.61 6.83 -15.35
CA TYR A 26 -19.32 5.48 -14.86
C TYR A 26 -18.87 4.53 -15.98
N TRP A 27 -19.55 4.56 -17.13
CA TRP A 27 -19.23 3.69 -18.27
C TRP A 27 -17.82 3.93 -18.81
N PHE A 28 -17.47 5.21 -19.01
CA PHE A 28 -16.17 5.64 -19.52
C PHE A 28 -15.07 5.70 -18.45
N SER A 29 -15.40 5.52 -17.16
CA SER A 29 -14.39 5.51 -16.10
C SER A 29 -13.42 4.34 -16.28
N PRO A 30 -12.11 4.55 -16.08
CA PRO A 30 -11.14 3.46 -16.06
C PRO A 30 -11.43 2.51 -14.89
N THR A 31 -10.93 1.28 -14.99
CA THR A 31 -10.91 0.40 -13.82
C THR A 31 -9.88 0.89 -12.80
N ILE A 32 -9.95 0.35 -11.58
CA ILE A 32 -8.90 0.57 -10.57
C ILE A 32 -7.56 0.03 -11.10
N GLU A 33 -7.54 -1.15 -11.71
CA GLU A 33 -6.36 -1.72 -12.37
C GLU A 33 -5.75 -0.77 -13.41
N ASP A 34 -6.56 -0.24 -14.34
CA ASP A 34 -6.08 0.69 -15.37
C ASP A 34 -5.49 1.95 -14.75
N SER A 35 -6.14 2.48 -13.71
CA SER A 35 -5.68 3.68 -13.02
C SER A 35 -4.36 3.48 -12.28
N LEU A 36 -4.14 2.31 -11.68
CA LEU A 36 -2.88 1.96 -11.02
C LEU A 36 -1.75 1.79 -12.03
N LYS A 37 -2.03 1.13 -13.16
CA LYS A 37 -1.07 0.99 -14.27
C LYS A 37 -0.69 2.33 -14.90
N GLN A 38 -1.66 3.24 -15.08
CA GLN A 38 -1.40 4.60 -15.55
C GLN A 38 -0.48 5.38 -14.59
N GLN A 39 -0.49 5.05 -13.30
CA GLN A 39 0.44 5.60 -12.30
C GLN A 39 1.71 4.76 -12.13
N GLU A 40 1.95 3.81 -13.04
CA GLU A 40 3.13 2.95 -13.08
C GLU A 40 3.30 2.05 -11.84
N PHE A 41 2.22 1.69 -11.17
CA PHE A 41 2.22 0.66 -10.14
C PHE A 41 2.22 -0.73 -10.78
N GLN A 42 3.01 -1.63 -10.20
CA GLN A 42 3.03 -3.04 -10.59
C GLN A 42 2.12 -3.84 -9.67
N LEU A 43 1.19 -4.62 -10.24
CA LEU A 43 0.18 -5.35 -9.48
C LEU A 43 0.67 -6.74 -9.09
N ILE A 44 0.40 -7.13 -7.84
CA ILE A 44 0.76 -8.46 -7.30
C ILE A 44 0.05 -9.57 -8.07
N SER A 45 -1.23 -9.37 -8.44
CA SER A 45 -2.06 -10.36 -9.13
C SER A 45 -1.53 -10.81 -10.50
N LYS A 46 -0.57 -10.09 -11.09
CA LYS A 46 0.04 -10.40 -12.40
C LYS A 46 1.35 -11.18 -12.29
N LEU A 47 1.83 -11.48 -11.08
CA LEU A 47 3.11 -12.13 -10.84
C LEU A 47 2.92 -13.61 -10.48
N ASN A 48 3.94 -14.42 -10.77
CA ASN A 48 3.95 -15.84 -10.45
C ASN A 48 4.04 -16.07 -8.93
N GLU A 49 4.75 -15.18 -8.24
CA GLU A 49 5.01 -15.21 -6.80
C GLU A 49 3.87 -14.59 -5.97
N LYS A 50 2.69 -14.37 -6.58
CA LYS A 50 1.58 -13.62 -5.96
C LYS A 50 1.18 -14.10 -4.57
N GLU A 51 1.24 -15.41 -4.31
CA GLU A 51 0.90 -15.99 -3.01
C GLU A 51 1.86 -15.49 -1.91
N GLY A 52 3.16 -15.64 -2.14
CA GLY A 52 4.18 -15.12 -1.23
C GLY A 52 4.09 -13.60 -1.06
N LEU A 53 3.80 -12.87 -2.13
CA LEU A 53 3.64 -11.43 -2.10
C LEU A 53 2.41 -10.98 -1.27
N TYR A 54 1.28 -11.68 -1.38
CA TYR A 54 0.11 -11.38 -0.56
C TYR A 54 0.33 -11.72 0.91
N ILE A 55 1.03 -12.81 1.24
CA ILE A 55 1.43 -13.12 2.63
C ILE A 55 2.23 -11.98 3.24
N ARG A 56 3.19 -11.45 2.49
CA ARG A 56 4.02 -10.32 2.94
C ARG A 56 3.25 -9.03 3.06
N SER A 57 2.36 -8.76 2.10
CA SER A 57 1.48 -7.59 2.12
C SER A 57 0.55 -7.64 3.33
N PHE A 58 -0.06 -8.81 3.59
CA PHE A 58 -0.92 -9.03 4.74
C PHE A 58 -0.16 -8.85 6.05
N ARG A 59 0.97 -9.54 6.24
CA ARG A 59 1.78 -9.44 7.47
C ARG A 59 2.13 -8.00 7.85
N ARG A 60 2.55 -7.19 6.87
CA ARG A 60 2.94 -5.78 7.11
C ARG A 60 1.76 -4.87 7.42
N ASN A 61 0.58 -5.22 6.93
CA ASN A 61 -0.61 -4.39 7.02
C ASN A 61 -1.71 -5.01 7.90
N LYS A 62 -1.41 -6.09 8.63
CA LYS A 62 -2.37 -6.93 9.36
C LYS A 62 -3.30 -6.09 10.24
N GLY A 63 -2.74 -5.16 11.02
CA GLY A 63 -3.52 -4.28 11.88
C GLY A 63 -4.54 -3.42 11.12
N ILE A 64 -4.20 -2.93 9.91
CA ILE A 64 -5.14 -2.14 9.10
C ILE A 64 -6.16 -3.06 8.43
N LEU A 65 -5.70 -4.20 7.91
CA LEU A 65 -6.54 -5.12 7.13
C LEU A 65 -7.60 -5.82 7.98
N ILE A 66 -7.31 -6.14 9.24
CA ILE A 66 -8.31 -6.67 10.18
C ILE A 66 -9.48 -5.69 10.35
N HIS A 67 -9.22 -4.38 10.33
CA HIS A 67 -10.28 -3.37 10.43
C HIS A 67 -10.98 -3.06 9.11
N MET A 68 -10.45 -3.53 7.97
CA MET A 68 -11.06 -3.35 6.66
C MET A 68 -12.11 -4.41 6.31
N ASP A 69 -12.25 -5.42 7.17
CA ASP A 69 -13.26 -6.48 7.04
C ASP A 69 -13.30 -7.09 5.63
N LEU A 70 -12.16 -7.60 5.16
CA LEU A 70 -12.01 -8.04 3.76
C LEU A 70 -12.93 -9.21 3.39
N ASP A 71 -13.43 -9.97 4.37
CA ASP A 71 -14.26 -11.15 4.19
C ASP A 71 -15.29 -11.41 5.32
N ASP A 72 -15.62 -10.42 6.15
CA ASP A 72 -16.53 -10.54 7.32
C ASP A 72 -16.04 -11.48 8.46
N PHE A 73 -14.87 -12.12 8.32
CA PHE A 73 -14.38 -13.14 9.27
C PHE A 73 -12.95 -12.91 9.78
N MET A 74 -12.20 -11.95 9.22
CA MET A 74 -10.86 -11.63 9.71
C MET A 74 -10.86 -10.98 11.10
N ASN A 75 -9.98 -11.46 11.97
CA ASN A 75 -9.76 -10.91 13.30
C ASN A 75 -8.27 -11.00 13.69
N GLU A 76 -7.91 -10.60 14.92
CA GLU A 76 -6.52 -10.62 15.40
C GLU A 76 -5.86 -12.00 15.35
N SER A 77 -6.65 -13.08 15.47
CA SER A 77 -6.18 -14.46 15.42
C SER A 77 -6.00 -15.02 14.00
N THR A 78 -6.48 -14.33 12.96
CA THR A 78 -6.32 -14.76 11.55
C THR A 78 -4.86 -14.98 11.21
N GLY A 79 -4.54 -16.15 10.64
CA GLY A 79 -3.18 -16.50 10.22
C GLY A 79 -2.72 -15.69 9.01
N ASP A 80 -1.40 -15.55 8.84
CA ASP A 80 -0.85 -14.78 7.72
C ASP A 80 -1.26 -15.34 6.34
N GLU A 81 -1.34 -16.67 6.21
CA GLU A 81 -1.72 -17.35 4.97
C GLU A 81 -3.20 -17.17 4.64
N GLU A 82 -4.08 -17.35 5.63
CA GLU A 82 -5.52 -17.16 5.50
C GLU A 82 -5.85 -15.71 5.12
N GLY A 83 -5.27 -14.75 5.84
CA GLY A 83 -5.45 -13.33 5.54
C GLY A 83 -4.90 -12.92 4.17
N ALA A 84 -3.83 -13.57 3.71
CA ALA A 84 -3.29 -13.35 2.36
C ALA A 84 -4.24 -13.84 1.26
N VAL A 85 -4.90 -14.97 1.46
CA VAL A 85 -5.91 -15.48 0.53
C VAL A 85 -7.08 -14.52 0.45
N ALA A 86 -7.63 -14.09 1.58
CA ALA A 86 -8.70 -13.10 1.65
C ALA A 86 -8.31 -11.79 0.93
N LEU A 87 -7.09 -11.30 1.19
CA LEU A 87 -6.56 -10.11 0.54
C LEU A 87 -6.42 -10.28 -0.98
N GLY A 88 -5.94 -11.44 -1.44
CA GLY A 88 -5.82 -11.75 -2.86
C GLY A 88 -7.18 -11.73 -3.57
N ILE A 89 -8.19 -12.37 -2.97
CA ILE A 89 -9.56 -12.37 -3.49
C ILE A 89 -10.13 -10.95 -3.53
N TRP A 90 -9.93 -10.18 -2.45
CA TRP A 90 -10.38 -8.79 -2.37
C TRP A 90 -9.75 -7.94 -3.47
N CYS A 91 -8.43 -8.03 -3.69
CA CYS A 91 -7.74 -7.33 -4.75
C CYS A 91 -8.26 -7.73 -6.13
N ASP A 92 -8.39 -9.03 -6.43
CA ASP A 92 -8.86 -9.49 -7.74
C ASP A 92 -10.29 -9.03 -8.05
N SER A 93 -11.17 -8.98 -7.04
CA SER A 93 -12.54 -8.48 -7.15
C SER A 93 -12.59 -6.97 -7.37
N HIS A 94 -11.81 -6.19 -6.59
CA HIS A 94 -11.88 -4.73 -6.63
C HIS A 94 -11.09 -4.11 -7.77
N LEU A 95 -9.97 -4.69 -8.18
CA LEU A 95 -9.15 -4.18 -9.29
C LEU A 95 -9.94 -4.08 -10.61
N ARG A 96 -10.90 -4.98 -10.82
CA ARG A 96 -11.79 -5.01 -12.00
C ARG A 96 -12.94 -3.99 -11.94
N ARG A 97 -13.19 -3.38 -10.76
CA ARG A 97 -14.29 -2.41 -10.60
C ARG A 97 -13.92 -1.06 -11.22
N LYS A 98 -14.95 -0.34 -11.68
CA LYS A 98 -14.83 1.01 -12.21
C LYS A 98 -14.41 1.97 -11.10
N ARG A 99 -13.42 2.81 -11.38
CA ARG A 99 -12.94 3.83 -10.46
C ARG A 99 -13.86 5.05 -10.53
N TYR A 100 -14.93 5.02 -9.73
CA TYR A 100 -15.88 6.12 -9.61
C TYR A 100 -15.86 6.65 -8.16
N PHE A 101 -15.28 7.84 -7.94
CA PHE A 101 -15.07 8.46 -6.60
C PHE A 101 -14.32 7.62 -5.56
N VAL A 102 -13.63 6.54 -5.97
CA VAL A 102 -12.85 5.70 -5.04
C VAL A 102 -11.40 6.17 -4.94
N SER A 103 -10.91 6.37 -3.71
CA SER A 103 -9.49 6.60 -3.44
C SER A 103 -8.66 5.38 -3.87
N LEU A 104 -7.48 5.64 -4.43
CA LEU A 104 -6.57 4.58 -4.84
C LEU A 104 -5.65 4.08 -3.74
N ASP A 105 -5.59 4.76 -2.60
CA ASP A 105 -4.48 4.58 -1.66
C ASP A 105 -4.48 3.19 -1.02
N GLY A 106 -5.65 2.63 -0.70
CA GLY A 106 -5.76 1.24 -0.26
C GLY A 106 -5.28 0.24 -1.33
N TYR A 107 -5.68 0.43 -2.59
CA TYR A 107 -5.27 -0.49 -3.66
C TYR A 107 -3.77 -0.40 -3.97
N LYS A 108 -3.18 0.80 -3.93
CA LYS A 108 -1.72 0.98 -4.02
C LYS A 108 -1.01 0.25 -2.89
N LYS A 109 -1.54 0.35 -1.67
CA LYS A 109 -0.92 -0.22 -0.47
C LYS A 109 -1.01 -1.75 -0.42
N PHE A 110 -2.11 -2.33 -0.86
CA PHE A 110 -2.36 -3.75 -0.65
C PHE A 110 -2.28 -4.62 -1.91
N CYS A 111 -2.59 -4.05 -3.09
CA CYS A 111 -2.66 -4.80 -4.35
C CYS A 111 -1.48 -4.54 -5.29
N ALA A 112 -0.68 -3.50 -5.03
CA ALA A 112 0.56 -3.25 -5.77
C ALA A 112 1.78 -3.74 -4.99
N LEU A 113 2.87 -3.99 -5.72
CA LEU A 113 4.16 -4.25 -5.11
C LEU A 113 4.55 -3.08 -4.20
N SER A 114 5.09 -3.40 -3.04
CA SER A 114 5.80 -2.44 -2.20
C SER A 114 7.31 -2.43 -2.51
N MET A 115 8.05 -1.48 -1.93
CA MET A 115 9.51 -1.47 -1.97
C MET A 115 10.12 -2.78 -1.46
N GLY A 116 9.59 -3.30 -0.35
CA GLY A 116 10.07 -4.55 0.24
C GLY A 116 9.83 -5.77 -0.67
N ASP A 117 8.75 -5.78 -1.45
CA ASP A 117 8.47 -6.88 -2.37
C ASP A 117 9.41 -6.88 -3.57
N VAL A 118 9.71 -5.70 -4.12
CA VAL A 118 10.68 -5.57 -5.22
C VAL A 118 12.08 -6.00 -4.78
N LEU A 119 12.48 -5.66 -3.55
CA LEU A 119 13.76 -6.12 -2.98
C LEU A 119 13.77 -7.63 -2.77
N TRP A 120 12.67 -8.19 -2.26
CA TRP A 120 12.50 -9.63 -2.05
C TRP A 120 12.56 -10.42 -3.36
N LEU A 121 11.90 -9.96 -4.43
CA LEU A 121 11.96 -10.61 -5.74
C LEU A 121 13.40 -10.67 -6.29
N GLY A 122 14.27 -9.73 -5.92
CA GLY A 122 15.65 -9.67 -6.41
C GLY A 122 16.66 -10.57 -5.70
N LYS A 123 16.53 -10.78 -4.38
CA LYS A 123 17.52 -11.54 -3.58
C LYS A 123 16.92 -12.57 -2.62
N LYS A 124 15.59 -12.54 -2.39
CA LYS A 124 14.86 -13.31 -1.37
C LYS A 124 15.40 -13.19 0.06
N ASP A 125 16.27 -12.21 0.32
CA ASP A 125 16.79 -11.92 1.66
C ASP A 125 16.03 -10.74 2.28
N GLU A 126 15.75 -10.91 3.55
CA GLU A 126 14.82 -10.12 4.36
C GLU A 126 15.46 -9.55 5.61
N LYS A 127 16.71 -9.92 5.89
CA LYS A 127 17.31 -9.65 7.18
C LYS A 127 17.68 -8.17 7.29
N LEU A 128 16.79 -7.45 7.97
CA LEU A 128 17.08 -6.14 8.51
C LEU A 128 18.25 -6.24 9.49
N ILE A 129 19.05 -5.18 9.57
CA ILE A 129 20.11 -5.05 10.57
C ILE A 129 19.50 -5.26 11.97
N ASP A 130 19.99 -6.27 12.69
CA ASP A 130 19.52 -6.57 14.04
C ASP A 130 20.06 -5.55 15.07
N LEU A 131 19.54 -5.62 16.31
CA LEU A 131 19.96 -4.72 17.39
C LEU A 131 21.47 -4.80 17.66
N LYS A 132 22.07 -5.99 17.57
CA LYS A 132 23.47 -6.22 17.88
C LYS A 132 24.37 -5.53 16.84
N LYS A 133 24.05 -5.68 15.56
CA LYS A 133 24.75 -5.05 14.45
C LYS A 133 24.49 -3.54 14.43
N PHE A 134 23.29 -3.09 14.75
CA PHE A 134 22.98 -1.67 14.95
C PHE A 134 23.86 -1.05 16.05
N MET A 135 23.96 -1.70 17.22
CA MET A 135 24.82 -1.26 18.32
C MET A 135 26.29 -1.20 17.91
N HIS A 136 26.78 -2.18 17.14
CA HIS A 136 28.14 -2.18 16.62
C HIS A 136 28.39 -0.99 15.67
N LEU A 137 27.38 -0.60 14.89
CA LEU A 137 27.44 0.49 13.91
C LEU A 137 26.90 1.83 14.44
N HIS A 138 26.67 1.99 15.75
CA HIS A 138 25.92 3.13 16.29
C HIS A 138 26.48 4.50 15.87
N LYS A 139 27.81 4.67 15.81
CA LYS A 139 28.43 5.93 15.33
C LYS A 139 28.05 6.25 13.90
N TYR A 140 28.08 5.24 13.02
CA TYR A 140 27.67 5.42 11.63
C TYR A 140 26.18 5.79 11.53
N PHE A 141 25.32 5.16 12.34
CA PHE A 141 23.91 5.52 12.41
C PHE A 141 23.70 6.96 12.88
N GLN A 142 24.34 7.35 13.97
CA GLN A 142 24.24 8.68 14.56
C GLN A 142 24.77 9.78 13.62
N GLU A 143 25.92 9.57 12.98
CA GLU A 143 26.60 10.62 12.21
C GLU A 143 26.16 10.68 10.74
N LYS A 144 25.69 9.57 10.17
CA LYS A 144 25.37 9.48 8.73
C LYS A 144 23.89 9.20 8.47
N ILE A 145 23.33 8.19 9.12
CA ILE A 145 21.98 7.68 8.76
C ILE A 145 20.88 8.57 9.32
N PHE A 146 20.92 8.86 10.62
CA PHE A 146 19.89 9.67 11.28
C PHE A 146 19.81 11.07 10.68
N PRO A 147 20.93 11.81 10.48
CA PRO A 147 20.88 13.11 9.82
C PRO A 147 20.37 13.04 8.38
N LYS A 148 20.79 12.02 7.61
CA LYS A 148 20.39 11.85 6.21
C LYS A 148 18.87 11.68 6.05
N PHE A 149 18.24 10.95 6.97
CA PHE A 149 16.80 10.68 6.95
C PHE A 149 16.00 11.57 7.90
N HIS A 150 16.63 12.62 8.44
CA HIS A 150 16.01 13.54 9.40
C HIS A 150 15.39 12.85 10.63
N LEU A 151 16.00 11.74 11.08
CA LEU A 151 15.62 11.03 12.30
C LEU A 151 16.26 11.68 13.53
N VAL A 152 15.54 11.72 14.64
CA VAL A 152 16.02 12.28 15.90
C VAL A 152 16.82 11.23 16.67
N TRP A 153 18.06 11.55 17.04
CA TRP A 153 18.91 10.68 17.85
C TRP A 153 18.74 10.99 19.34
N ASP A 154 18.36 9.97 20.11
CA ASP A 154 18.30 10.01 21.57
C ASP A 154 19.63 9.56 22.17
N SER A 155 20.43 10.49 22.70
CA SER A 155 21.75 10.20 23.28
C SER A 155 21.68 9.32 24.54
N SER A 156 20.52 9.24 25.19
CA SER A 156 20.34 8.50 26.44
C SER A 156 19.79 7.08 26.23
N ASN A 157 19.24 6.78 25.05
CA ASN A 157 18.54 5.53 24.79
C ASN A 157 18.80 4.96 23.39
N LEU A 158 19.87 4.14 23.28
CA LEU A 158 20.21 3.42 22.05
C LEU A 158 19.10 2.46 21.59
N GLY A 159 18.36 1.85 22.53
CA GLY A 159 17.24 0.97 22.20
C GLY A 159 16.13 1.72 21.45
N ARG A 160 15.80 2.93 21.90
CA ARG A 160 14.83 3.79 21.23
C ARG A 160 15.30 4.24 19.85
N ASN A 161 16.59 4.51 19.68
CA ASN A 161 17.16 4.81 18.36
C ASN A 161 17.00 3.64 17.41
N TYR A 162 17.31 2.42 17.87
CA TYR A 162 17.10 1.22 17.06
C TYR A 162 15.62 1.08 16.65
N THR A 163 14.68 1.21 17.60
CA THR A 163 13.24 1.14 17.27
C THR A 163 12.81 2.22 16.29
N THR A 164 13.35 3.44 16.41
CA THR A 164 13.06 4.56 15.50
C THR A 164 13.55 4.26 14.08
N TRP A 165 14.81 3.83 13.95
CA TRP A 165 15.38 3.44 12.65
C TRP A 165 14.66 2.23 12.06
N LYS A 166 14.39 1.21 12.87
CA LYS A 166 13.69 0.00 12.44
C LYS A 166 12.29 0.33 11.93
N GLY A 167 11.54 1.15 12.67
CA GLY A 167 10.22 1.61 12.25
C GLY A 167 10.27 2.43 10.95
N TRP A 168 11.29 3.26 10.77
CA TRP A 168 11.50 3.97 9.50
C TRP A 168 11.75 2.99 8.34
N CYS A 169 12.62 1.99 8.52
CA CYS A 169 12.87 0.96 7.50
C CYS A 169 11.61 0.17 7.17
N GLU A 170 10.85 -0.27 8.18
CA GLU A 170 9.59 -1.01 7.99
C GLU A 170 8.55 -0.16 7.25
N TRP A 171 8.48 1.13 7.55
CA TRP A 171 7.62 2.08 6.85
C TRP A 171 8.01 2.23 5.38
N GLU A 172 9.28 2.55 5.07
CA GLU A 172 9.77 2.68 3.69
C GLU A 172 9.61 1.36 2.90
N LEU A 173 9.78 0.20 3.55
CA LEU A 173 9.54 -1.09 2.92
C LEU A 173 8.07 -1.34 2.59
N SER A 174 7.14 -0.75 3.35
CA SER A 174 5.70 -0.85 3.12
C SER A 174 5.18 0.09 2.03
N GLU A 175 5.97 1.10 1.64
CA GLU A 175 5.56 2.08 0.64
C GLU A 175 5.34 1.42 -0.73
N PRO A 176 4.23 1.76 -1.43
CA PRO A 176 3.94 1.25 -2.77
C PRO A 176 5.05 1.59 -3.78
N TYR A 177 5.53 0.58 -4.50
CA TYR A 177 6.53 0.73 -5.54
C TYR A 177 5.93 1.26 -6.84
N SER A 178 6.51 2.33 -7.35
CA SER A 178 6.22 2.93 -8.65
C SER A 178 7.51 3.40 -9.31
N SER A 179 7.45 3.69 -10.62
CA SER A 179 8.57 4.32 -11.32
C SER A 179 9.05 5.63 -10.67
N LYS A 180 8.15 6.37 -9.99
CA LYS A 180 8.45 7.66 -9.36
C LYS A 180 9.36 7.55 -8.14
N ASN A 181 9.26 6.48 -7.37
CA ASN A 181 10.03 6.26 -6.15
C ASN A 181 11.07 5.13 -6.28
N LYS A 182 11.35 4.66 -7.50
CA LYS A 182 12.31 3.58 -7.78
C LYS A 182 13.71 3.81 -7.19
N TYR A 183 14.13 5.08 -7.07
CA TYR A 183 15.46 5.45 -6.55
C TYR A 183 15.61 5.12 -5.06
N LYS A 184 14.51 5.09 -4.30
CA LYS A 184 14.52 4.74 -2.87
C LYS A 184 14.95 3.30 -2.63
N LYS A 185 14.71 2.41 -3.59
CA LYS A 185 15.04 0.99 -3.49
C LYS A 185 16.50 0.76 -3.08
N ASP A 186 17.44 1.45 -3.73
CA ASP A 186 18.86 1.25 -3.49
C ASP A 186 19.30 1.83 -2.14
N GLU A 187 18.65 2.90 -1.68
CA GLU A 187 18.87 3.46 -0.35
C GLU A 187 18.37 2.51 0.74
N ILE A 188 17.13 2.03 0.63
CA ILE A 188 16.55 1.06 1.56
C ILE A 188 17.45 -0.19 1.61
N LYS A 189 17.85 -0.72 0.46
CA LYS A 189 18.76 -1.87 0.38
C LYS A 189 20.07 -1.62 1.11
N LYS A 190 20.68 -0.45 0.92
CA LYS A 190 21.96 -0.07 1.52
C LYS A 190 21.90 0.11 3.04
N TYR A 191 20.80 0.66 3.55
CA TYR A 191 20.73 1.13 4.94
C TYR A 191 19.83 0.30 5.85
N CYS A 192 18.94 -0.52 5.29
CA CYS A 192 18.04 -1.36 6.07
C CYS A 192 18.55 -2.79 6.21
N PHE A 193 19.24 -3.34 5.20
CA PHE A 193 19.61 -4.76 5.15
C PHE A 193 21.05 -5.05 5.56
N GLU A 194 21.26 -6.25 6.08
CA GLU A 194 22.58 -6.70 6.54
C GLU A 194 23.59 -6.90 5.42
N ASN A 195 23.12 -7.32 4.24
CA ASN A 195 23.91 -7.59 3.02
C ASN A 195 23.32 -6.81 1.83
N PRO A 196 23.71 -5.54 1.62
CA PRO A 196 23.18 -4.73 0.54
C PRO A 196 23.40 -5.33 -0.86
#